data_AF-A0A087M9R4-F1
#
_entry.id   AF-A0A087M9R4-F1
#
_cell.length_a   1.000
_cell.length_b   1.000
_cell.length_c   1.000
_cell.angle_alpha   90.00
_cell.angle_beta   90.00
_cell.angle_gamma   90.00
#
_symmetry.space_group_name_H-M   'P 1'
#
loop_
_entity.id
_entity.type
_entity.pdbx_description
1 polymer ?
#
loop_
_entity_poly.entity_id
_entity_poly.type
_entity_poly.pdbx_seq_one_letter_code
_entity_poly.pdbx_strand_id
1 'polypeptide(L)'
;MIEKVRDRYVTFANIDCYENAILVLDAMYELFALYPEAKNELWVRFETLIPQNYKEVFAKKDSKDILYHICSHIFYLSTLFEEYEFEKGVILMEQAEMECC
;
A
#
# COMPACT_ATOMS: atom_id res chain seq x y z
N MET A 1 -22.46 7.12 1.84
CA MET A 1 -22.53 5.68 1.59
C MET A 1 -21.12 5.26 1.21
N ILE A 2 -20.49 4.43 2.03
CA ILE A 2 -19.12 3.95 1.80
C ILE A 2 -19.26 2.77 0.85
N GLU A 3 -18.82 2.91 -0.40
CA GLU A 3 -18.93 1.84 -1.40
C GLU A 3 -18.03 0.66 -1.01
N LYS A 4 -18.66 -0.47 -0.66
CA LYS A 4 -18.01 -1.79 -0.68
C LYS A 4 -18.12 -2.34 -2.10
N VAL A 5 -17.11 -2.13 -2.93
CA VAL A 5 -17.01 -2.83 -4.22
C VAL A 5 -15.68 -3.57 -4.29
N ARG A 6 -15.73 -4.87 -3.95
CA ARG A 6 -14.85 -5.90 -4.53
C ARG A 6 -15.63 -6.44 -5.74
N ASP A 7 -15.10 -6.56 -6.95
CA ASP A 7 -13.78 -7.08 -7.31
C ASP A 7 -13.36 -6.59 -8.72
N ARG A 8 -12.13 -6.07 -8.85
CA ARG A 8 -11.49 -5.79 -10.16
C ARG A 8 -10.33 -6.75 -10.48
N TYR A 9 -9.78 -7.46 -9.49
CA TYR A 9 -8.50 -8.19 -9.63
C TYR A 9 -8.32 -9.38 -8.65
N VAL A 10 -9.36 -10.17 -8.36
CA VAL A 10 -9.13 -11.60 -8.09
C VAL A 10 -8.85 -12.25 -9.43
N THR A 11 -7.56 -12.27 -9.79
CA THR A 11 -7.09 -12.83 -11.06
C THR A 11 -7.06 -14.35 -11.00
N PHE A 12 -6.80 -14.99 -12.15
CA PHE A 12 -6.63 -16.45 -12.23
C PHE A 12 -5.58 -16.90 -11.20
N ALA A 13 -6.03 -17.68 -10.18
CA ALA A 13 -5.28 -18.24 -9.04
C ALA A 13 -5.59 -17.68 -7.62
N ASN A 14 -6.71 -17.00 -7.38
CA ASN A 14 -7.14 -16.57 -6.02
C ASN A 14 -6.23 -15.51 -5.37
N ILE A 15 -5.53 -14.70 -6.16
CA ILE A 15 -4.70 -13.59 -5.67
C ILE A 15 -5.62 -12.45 -5.20
N ASP A 16 -5.48 -12.00 -3.94
CA ASP A 16 -6.21 -10.83 -3.42
C ASP A 16 -5.30 -9.60 -3.43
N CYS A 17 -5.35 -8.85 -4.52
CA CYS A 17 -4.51 -7.66 -4.69
C CYS A 17 -4.81 -6.54 -3.69
N TYR A 18 -6.02 -6.50 -3.13
CA TYR A 18 -6.32 -5.55 -2.06
C TYR A 18 -5.67 -5.95 -0.75
N GLU A 19 -5.63 -7.25 -0.46
CA GLU A 19 -4.92 -7.75 0.72
C GLU A 19 -3.42 -7.47 0.61
N ASN A 20 -2.80 -7.74 -0.54
CA ASN A 20 -1.38 -7.42 -0.76
C ASN A 20 -1.10 -5.92 -0.58
N ALA A 21 -1.94 -5.06 -1.14
CA ALA A 21 -1.81 -3.61 -0.99
C ALA A 21 -1.97 -3.15 0.47
N ILE A 22 -2.85 -3.79 1.25
CA ILE A 22 -3.00 -3.53 2.70
C ILE A 22 -1.75 -3.98 3.46
N LEU A 23 -1.19 -5.14 3.14
CA LEU A 23 0.04 -5.65 3.78
C LEU A 23 1.24 -4.71 3.55
N VAL A 24 1.35 -4.14 2.35
CA VAL A 24 2.36 -3.11 2.05
C VAL A 24 2.15 -1.87 2.91
N LEU A 25 0.90 -1.39 3.06
CA LEU A 25 0.61 -0.24 3.95
C LEU A 25 0.96 -0.56 5.41
N ASP A 26 0.62 -1.76 5.89
CA ASP A 26 0.96 -2.19 7.25
C ASP A 26 2.49 -2.19 7.46
N ALA A 27 3.26 -2.69 6.47
CA ALA A 27 4.73 -2.65 6.50
C ALA A 27 5.29 -1.22 6.49
N MET A 28 4.71 -0.30 5.71
CA MET A 28 5.10 1.11 5.70
C MET A 28 4.88 1.77 7.06
N TYR A 29 3.74 1.53 7.70
CA TYR A 29 3.45 2.07 9.04
C TYR A 29 4.35 1.46 10.12
N GLU A 30 4.66 0.17 10.01
CA GLU A 30 5.62 -0.50 10.90
C GLU A 30 7.02 0.14 10.77
N LEU A 31 7.47 0.39 9.54
CA LEU A 31 8.72 1.10 9.31
C LEU A 31 8.71 2.49 9.97
N PHE A 32 7.66 3.28 9.80
CA PHE A 32 7.56 4.61 10.42
C PHE A 32 7.47 4.57 11.95
N ALA A 33 6.98 3.47 12.53
CA ALA A 33 6.98 3.30 13.97
C ALA A 33 8.40 3.02 14.51
N LEU A 34 9.23 2.31 13.73
CA LEU A 34 10.63 2.02 14.06
C LEU A 34 11.56 3.21 13.77
N TYR A 35 11.35 3.87 12.63
CA TYR A 35 12.13 4.99 12.11
C TYR A 35 11.23 6.17 11.75
N PRO A 36 10.80 6.98 12.73
CA PRO A 36 9.93 8.13 12.49
C PRO A 36 10.51 9.13 11.47
N GLU A 37 11.83 9.22 11.35
CA GLU A 37 12.56 10.06 10.40
C GLU A 37 12.36 9.64 8.94
N ALA A 38 12.01 8.38 8.68
CA ALA A 38 11.72 7.87 7.34
C ALA A 38 10.47 8.53 6.72
N LYS A 39 9.59 9.09 7.57
CA LYS A 39 8.34 9.73 7.17
C LYS A 39 8.54 11.19 6.76
N ASN A 40 9.03 11.38 5.53
CA ASN A 40 9.19 12.70 4.92
C ASN A 40 7.88 13.28 4.34
N GLU A 41 7.96 14.48 3.73
CA GLU A 41 6.80 15.19 3.16
C GLU A 41 6.04 14.41 2.07
N LEU A 42 6.73 13.55 1.30
CA LEU A 42 6.09 12.69 0.31
C LEU A 42 5.12 11.72 0.99
N TRP A 43 5.57 11.06 2.05
CA TRP A 43 4.77 10.07 2.79
C TRP A 43 3.65 10.70 3.59
N VAL A 44 3.87 11.89 4.15
CA VAL A 44 2.80 12.69 4.77
C VAL A 44 1.70 13.01 3.75
N ARG A 45 2.07 13.37 2.52
CA ARG A 45 1.10 13.63 1.45
C ARG A 45 0.40 12.33 1.00
N PHE A 46 1.14 11.25 0.84
CA PHE A 46 0.61 9.94 0.46
C PHE A 46 -0.48 9.46 1.43
N GLU A 47 -0.25 9.56 2.73
CA GLU A 47 -1.24 9.19 3.75
C GLU A 47 -2.57 9.95 3.62
N THR A 48 -2.56 11.18 3.09
CA THR A 48 -3.81 11.95 2.89
C THR A 48 -4.73 11.33 1.84
N LEU A 49 -4.18 10.48 0.96
CA LEU A 49 -4.89 9.74 -0.08
C LEU A 49 -5.51 8.44 0.46
N ILE A 50 -4.96 7.92 1.56
CA ILE A 50 -5.36 6.66 2.18
C ILE A 50 -6.48 6.93 3.21
N PRO A 51 -7.58 6.16 3.20
CA PRO A 51 -8.60 6.25 4.23
C PRO A 51 -8.07 5.77 5.58
N GLN A 52 -8.49 6.41 6.68
CA GLN A 52 -8.05 6.04 8.04
C GLN A 52 -8.42 4.59 8.41
N ASN A 53 -9.54 4.09 7.89
CA ASN A 53 -10.01 2.72 8.04
C ASN A 53 -9.72 1.88 6.79
N TYR A 54 -8.50 1.95 6.25
CA TYR A 54 -8.08 1.29 5.00
C TYR A 54 -8.25 -0.23 4.97
N LYS A 55 -8.39 -0.88 6.13
CA LYS A 55 -8.72 -2.32 6.24
C LYS A 55 -10.18 -2.64 5.90
N GLU A 56 -11.06 -1.66 6.02
CA GLU A 56 -12.50 -1.81 5.76
C GLU A 56 -12.95 -1.04 4.52
N VAL A 57 -12.22 0.02 4.17
CA VAL A 57 -12.56 0.98 3.12
C VAL A 57 -11.41 1.07 2.14
N PHE A 58 -11.64 0.57 0.93
CA PHE A 58 -10.59 0.43 -0.08
C PHE A 58 -10.35 1.70 -0.90
N ALA A 59 -11.20 2.72 -0.76
CA ALA A 59 -11.06 4.00 -1.46
C ALA A 59 -11.64 5.15 -0.63
N LYS A 60 -10.95 6.29 -0.62
CA LYS A 60 -11.52 7.55 -0.10
C LYS A 60 -12.48 8.12 -1.14
N LYS A 61 -13.58 8.74 -0.68
CA LYS A 61 -14.55 9.40 -1.58
C LYS A 61 -13.82 10.42 -2.47
N ASP A 62 -14.09 10.36 -3.78
CA ASP A 62 -13.46 11.20 -4.82
C ASP A 62 -11.93 11.02 -4.98
N SER A 63 -11.37 9.92 -4.46
CA SER A 63 -9.96 9.50 -4.63
C SER A 63 -9.87 8.18 -5.38
N LYS A 64 -8.66 7.84 -5.84
CA LYS A 64 -8.36 6.48 -6.33
C LYS A 64 -8.31 5.50 -5.15
N ASP A 65 -8.48 4.22 -5.46
CA ASP A 65 -8.39 3.15 -4.45
C ASP A 65 -6.95 2.93 -3.97
N ILE A 66 -6.82 2.22 -2.85
CA ILE A 66 -5.53 1.91 -2.23
C ILE A 66 -4.61 1.19 -3.21
N LEU A 67 -5.13 0.20 -3.94
CA LEU A 67 -4.35 -0.58 -4.90
C LEU A 67 -3.70 0.32 -5.95
N TYR A 68 -4.44 1.28 -6.51
CA TYR A 68 -3.89 2.26 -7.44
C TYR A 68 -2.77 3.10 -6.81
N HIS A 69 -2.95 3.56 -5.57
CA HIS A 69 -1.95 4.36 -4.88
C HIS A 69 -0.67 3.55 -4.62
N ILE A 70 -0.80 2.28 -4.22
CA ILE A 70 0.34 1.39 -4.03
C ILE A 70 1.07 1.13 -5.35
N CYS A 71 0.37 0.73 -6.40
CA CYS A 71 1.00 0.49 -7.70
C CYS A 71 1.64 1.76 -8.29
N SER A 72 1.04 2.93 -8.12
CA SER A 72 1.61 4.19 -8.61
C SER A 72 2.82 4.70 -7.80
N HIS A 73 3.04 4.16 -6.60
CA HIS A 73 4.16 4.51 -5.72
C HIS A 73 5.11 3.33 -5.48
N ILE A 74 4.98 2.24 -6.24
CA ILE A 74 5.72 0.98 -6.05
C ILE A 74 7.23 1.21 -5.98
N PHE A 75 7.78 1.97 -6.91
CA PHE A 75 9.21 2.30 -6.96
C PHE A 75 9.66 3.10 -5.74
N TYR A 76 8.88 4.09 -5.29
CA TYR A 76 9.22 4.91 -4.14
C TYR A 76 9.14 4.11 -2.83
N LEU A 77 8.16 3.22 -2.70
CA LEU A 77 8.01 2.32 -1.56
C LEU A 77 9.16 1.30 -1.51
N SER A 78 9.56 0.75 -2.66
CA SER A 78 10.71 -0.16 -2.73
C SER A 78 11.98 0.54 -2.27
N THR A 79 12.29 1.73 -2.80
CA THR A 79 13.44 2.52 -2.36
C THR A 79 13.40 2.85 -0.86
N LEU A 80 12.23 3.17 -0.31
CA LEU A 80 12.07 3.41 1.12
C LEU A 80 12.43 2.17 1.94
N PHE A 81 11.94 0.98 1.57
CA PHE A 81 12.26 -0.23 2.31
C PHE A 81 13.72 -0.66 2.16
N GLU A 82 14.30 -0.49 0.97
CA GLU A 82 15.72 -0.75 0.72
C GLU A 82 16.64 0.18 1.54
N GLU A 83 16.32 1.48 1.61
CA GLU A 83 17.12 2.47 2.35
C GLU A 83 17.25 2.12 3.84
N TYR A 84 16.21 1.53 4.42
CA TYR A 84 16.17 1.13 5.82
C TYR A 84 16.43 -0.37 6.03
N GLU A 85 16.88 -1.09 4.99
CA GLU A 85 17.11 -2.55 5.01
C GLU A 85 15.91 -3.34 5.57
N PHE A 86 14.69 -2.86 5.30
CA PHE A 86 13.45 -3.42 5.86
C PHE A 86 12.94 -4.58 5.00
N GLU A 87 13.59 -5.74 5.16
CA GLU A 87 13.39 -6.96 4.35
C GLU A 87 11.92 -7.37 4.20
N LYS A 88 11.13 -7.27 5.28
CA LYS A 88 9.70 -7.56 5.26
C LYS A 88 8.95 -6.69 4.24
N GLY A 89 9.27 -5.40 4.20
CA GLY A 89 8.66 -4.45 3.27
C GLY A 89 9.07 -4.76 1.83
N VAL A 90 10.34 -5.06 1.59
CA VAL A 90 10.86 -5.43 0.26
C VAL A 90 10.13 -6.65 -0.30
N ILE A 91 10.00 -7.74 0.48
CA ILE A 91 9.31 -8.95 0.05
C ILE A 91 7.84 -8.68 -0.31
N LEU A 92 7.14 -7.91 0.53
CA LEU A 92 5.73 -7.56 0.28
C LEU A 92 5.58 -6.66 -0.95
N MET A 93 6.54 -5.78 -1.19
CA MET A 93 6.58 -4.94 -2.40
C MET A 93 6.78 -5.76 -3.66
N GLU A 94 7.77 -6.65 -3.69
CA GLU A 94 8.04 -7.52 -4.84
C GLU A 94 6.82 -8.39 -5.15
N GLN A 95 6.16 -8.93 -4.11
CA GLN A 95 4.93 -9.69 -4.30
C GLN A 95 3.81 -8.82 -4.90
N ALA A 96 3.58 -7.63 -4.36
CA ALA A 96 2.56 -6.71 -4.88
C ALA A 96 2.85 -6.27 -6.32
N GLU A 97 4.13 -6.04 -6.66
CA GLU A 97 4.57 -5.71 -8.02
C GLU A 97 4.28 -6.85 -8.99
N MET A 98 4.65 -8.08 -8.63
CA MET A 98 4.50 -9.24 -9.51
C MET A 98 3.05 -9.69 -9.69
N GLU A 99 2.22 -9.52 -8.66
CA GLU A 99 0.86 -10.07 -8.63
C GLU A 99 -0.22 -9.07 -9.05
N CYS A 100 0.02 -7.76 -8.88
CA CYS A 100 -1.05 -6.76 -8.86
C CYS A 100 -0.76 -5.46 -9.62
N CYS A 101 0.50 -5.23 -9.99
CA CYS A 101 0.96 -4.09 -10.77
C CYS A 101 1.73 -4.60 -12.00
#